data_AF-A0A8T3MIT0-F1
#
_entry.id   AF-A0A8T3MIT0-F1
#
_cell.length_a   1.000
_cell.length_b   1.000
_cell.length_c   1.000
_cell.angle_alpha   90.00
_cell.angle_beta   90.00
_cell.angle_gamma   90.00
#
_symmetry.space_group_name_H-M   'P 1'
#
loop_
_entity.id
_entity.type
_entity.pdbx_description
1 polymer ?
#
loop_
_entity_poly.entity_id
_entity_poly.type
_entity_poly.pdbx_seq_one_letter_code
_entity_poly.pdbx_strand_id
1 'polypeptide(L)'
;MHRGGGRSVATKPFRRRTLMGPFDRFNDRAKRVLALAQDEATRFNHTYIGTEHLLIGLVREGESAAARVLLSLGAELGKLRSAVEFIIGRGQEATTPGEITISPRAKKVIELAIDESRKLGHAHVGPEHLLLGLAREGEGIASGVLQSLGATMQQVRHEVLTALARREQPTGGAIAGPDPRGSLADALGNKRDWYCEDVLSGKLKVRVIHEDDLVLAFEHPYPEYVTHAVVIPKTHVASLMADEAADPALLAAMIRAVQAVARSVGLHEQGFRIEANAGAPGVTPHLHWLVIGPGLPPRRRQTAVAPLAQPRTGSYVTLEASLE
;
A
#
# COMPACT_ATOMS: atom_id res chain seq x y z
N MET A 1 -36.95 -8.13 67.84
CA MET A 1 -37.06 -8.16 66.36
C MET A 1 -36.49 -6.85 65.80
N HIS A 2 -35.41 -6.94 65.03
CA HIS A 2 -34.51 -5.84 64.69
C HIS A 2 -34.84 -5.19 63.33
N ARG A 3 -34.93 -3.85 63.36
CA ARG A 3 -34.60 -2.81 62.36
C ARG A 3 -34.51 -3.20 60.87
N GLY A 4 -35.43 -2.67 60.07
CA GLY A 4 -35.27 -2.50 58.62
C GLY A 4 -34.70 -1.12 58.28
N GLY A 5 -33.48 -1.08 57.76
CA GLY A 5 -32.85 0.12 57.21
C GLY A 5 -32.32 -0.19 55.80
N GLY A 6 -33.02 0.31 54.78
CA GLY A 6 -32.59 0.20 53.39
C GLY A 6 -31.36 1.07 53.12
N ARG A 7 -30.24 0.44 52.75
CA ARG A 7 -29.12 1.12 52.09
C ARG A 7 -29.08 0.69 50.64
N SER A 8 -29.46 1.62 49.76
CA SER A 8 -29.22 1.54 48.32
C SER A 8 -27.71 1.55 48.08
N VAL A 9 -27.18 0.43 47.57
CA VAL A 9 -25.79 0.33 47.14
C VAL A 9 -25.72 0.82 45.70
N ALA A 10 -25.27 2.06 45.52
CA ALA A 10 -24.93 2.59 44.21
C ALA A 10 -23.76 1.79 43.62
N THR A 11 -24.05 0.94 42.64
CA THR A 11 -23.03 0.26 41.83
C THR A 11 -22.37 1.30 40.93
N LYS A 12 -21.11 1.65 41.24
CA LYS A 12 -20.27 2.44 40.34
C LYS A 12 -20.19 1.74 38.97
N PRO A 13 -20.35 2.46 37.85
CA PRO A 13 -20.22 1.84 36.54
C PRO A 13 -18.79 1.33 36.39
N PHE A 14 -18.67 0.03 36.08
CA PHE A 14 -17.42 -0.56 35.61
C PHE A 14 -16.96 0.25 34.40
N ARG A 15 -15.85 0.99 34.55
CA ARG A 15 -15.11 1.48 33.37
C ARG A 15 -14.68 0.24 32.61
N ARG A 16 -15.38 -0.09 31.51
CA ARG A 16 -14.87 -1.01 30.48
C ARG A 16 -13.55 -0.41 30.00
N ARG A 17 -12.44 -0.90 30.56
CA ARG A 17 -11.16 -0.84 29.88
C ARG A 17 -11.38 -1.69 28.64
N THR A 18 -11.61 -1.06 27.49
CA THR A 18 -11.62 -1.76 26.20
C THR A 18 -10.30 -2.50 26.13
N LEU A 19 -10.34 -3.82 26.35
CA LEU A 19 -9.21 -4.70 26.15
C LEU A 19 -9.01 -4.71 24.63
N MET A 20 -8.14 -3.81 24.15
CA MET A 20 -7.73 -3.81 22.75
C MET A 20 -7.15 -5.20 22.45
N GLY A 21 -7.69 -5.88 21.44
CA GLY A 21 -7.19 -7.15 20.97
C GLY A 21 -5.73 -7.04 20.49
N PRO A 22 -4.97 -8.15 20.45
CA PRO A 22 -3.57 -8.15 20.01
C PRO A 22 -3.35 -7.53 18.62
N PHE A 23 -4.38 -7.51 17.78
CA PHE A 23 -4.35 -7.04 16.39
C PHE A 23 -4.99 -5.65 16.20
N ASP A 24 -5.48 -4.99 17.25
CA ASP A 24 -6.10 -3.66 17.13
C ASP A 24 -5.11 -2.57 16.71
N ARG A 25 -3.82 -2.85 16.86
CA ARG A 25 -2.73 -1.96 16.43
C ARG A 25 -2.38 -2.12 14.95
N PHE A 26 -2.93 -3.11 14.26
CA PHE A 26 -2.66 -3.39 12.86
C PHE A 26 -3.64 -2.61 11.97
N ASN A 27 -3.16 -2.04 10.87
CA ASN A 27 -4.04 -1.49 9.85
C ASN A 27 -4.70 -2.61 9.03
N ASP A 28 -5.71 -2.27 8.23
CA ASP A 28 -6.50 -3.26 7.51
C ASP A 28 -5.68 -4.04 6.48
N ARG A 29 -4.67 -3.42 5.87
CA ARG A 29 -3.73 -4.09 4.96
C ARG A 29 -2.86 -5.11 5.68
N ALA A 30 -2.36 -4.81 6.88
CA ALA A 30 -1.58 -5.75 7.66
C ALA A 30 -2.46 -6.91 8.20
N LYS A 31 -3.71 -6.64 8.57
CA LYS A 31 -4.70 -7.71 8.88
C LYS A 31 -4.96 -8.60 7.66
N ARG A 32 -5.07 -8.00 6.47
CA ARG A 32 -5.20 -8.73 5.19
C ARG A 32 -3.99 -9.63 4.96
N VAL A 33 -2.76 -9.16 5.17
CA VAL A 33 -1.54 -9.99 5.07
C VAL A 33 -1.62 -11.23 5.97
N LEU A 34 -2.09 -11.08 7.21
CA LEU A 34 -2.24 -12.20 8.14
C LEU A 34 -3.30 -13.21 7.67
N ALA A 35 -4.43 -12.73 7.15
CA ALA A 35 -5.46 -13.59 6.56
C ALA A 35 -4.93 -14.33 5.32
N LEU A 36 -4.21 -13.64 4.44
CA LEU A 36 -3.58 -14.24 3.25
C LEU A 36 -2.52 -15.27 3.63
N ALA A 37 -1.80 -15.06 4.74
CA ALA A 37 -0.86 -16.05 5.27
C ALA A 37 -1.58 -17.32 5.77
N GLN A 38 -2.75 -17.16 6.41
CA GLN A 38 -3.58 -18.29 6.81
C GLN A 38 -4.10 -19.07 5.59
N ASP A 39 -4.56 -18.37 4.55
CA ASP A 39 -4.96 -18.99 3.28
C ASP A 39 -3.83 -19.81 2.66
N GLU A 40 -2.58 -19.32 2.69
CA GLU A 40 -1.44 -20.07 2.16
C GLU A 40 -1.11 -21.30 3.02
N ALA A 41 -1.19 -21.19 4.35
CA ALA A 41 -1.03 -22.34 5.22
C ALA A 41 -2.07 -23.42 4.90
N THR A 42 -3.34 -23.03 4.71
CA THR A 42 -4.40 -23.93 4.23
C THR A 42 -4.08 -24.52 2.86
N ARG A 43 -3.62 -23.70 1.90
CA ARG A 43 -3.26 -24.15 0.54
C ARG A 43 -2.16 -25.22 0.55
N PHE A 44 -1.19 -25.11 1.45
CA PHE A 44 -0.11 -26.08 1.58
C PHE A 44 -0.44 -27.24 2.53
N ASN A 45 -1.67 -27.30 3.07
CA ASN A 45 -2.04 -28.26 4.11
C ASN A 45 -1.12 -28.19 5.35
N HIS A 46 -0.63 -27.00 5.68
CA HIS A 46 0.18 -26.77 6.88
C HIS A 46 -0.71 -26.41 8.06
N THR A 47 -0.50 -27.05 9.21
CA THR A 47 -1.23 -26.81 10.47
C THR A 47 -0.73 -25.59 11.25
N TYR A 48 0.12 -24.77 10.63
CA TYR A 48 0.69 -23.57 11.23
C TYR A 48 0.95 -22.44 10.22
N ILE A 49 0.95 -21.21 10.71
CA ILE A 49 1.43 -20.02 10.00
C ILE A 49 2.91 -19.84 10.36
N GLY A 50 3.79 -20.06 9.38
CA GLY A 50 5.22 -19.81 9.48
C GLY A 50 5.62 -18.47 8.86
N THR A 51 6.92 -18.21 8.89
CA THR A 51 7.54 -17.01 8.30
C THR A 51 7.29 -16.92 6.79
N GLU A 52 7.28 -18.07 6.12
CA GLU A 52 7.07 -18.27 4.69
C GLU A 52 5.63 -17.96 4.27
N HIS A 53 4.64 -18.32 5.09
CA HIS A 53 3.26 -17.94 4.86
C HIS A 53 3.08 -16.43 5.01
N LEU A 54 3.72 -15.80 6.01
CA LEU A 54 3.74 -14.34 6.15
C LEU A 54 4.40 -13.66 4.95
N LEU A 55 5.52 -14.20 4.46
CA LEU A 55 6.21 -13.70 3.28
C LEU A 55 5.30 -13.75 2.03
N ILE A 56 4.64 -14.88 1.78
CA ILE A 56 3.71 -15.00 0.66
C ILE A 56 2.49 -14.08 0.86
N GLY A 57 1.98 -13.96 2.09
CA GLY A 57 0.89 -13.04 2.42
C GLY A 57 1.23 -11.58 2.13
N LEU A 58 2.48 -11.17 2.38
CA LEU A 58 2.99 -9.83 2.04
C LEU A 58 3.01 -9.60 0.54
N VAL A 59 3.41 -10.59 -0.26
CA VAL A 59 3.39 -10.47 -1.73
C VAL A 59 1.96 -10.50 -2.28
N ARG A 60 1.08 -11.34 -1.74
CA ARG A 60 -0.34 -11.44 -2.14
C ARG A 60 -1.15 -10.19 -1.84
N GLU A 61 -0.75 -9.40 -0.85
CA GLU A 61 -1.43 -8.14 -0.57
C GLU A 61 -1.26 -7.11 -1.70
N GLY A 62 -0.15 -7.18 -2.44
CA GLY A 62 0.03 -6.55 -3.76
C GLY A 62 0.26 -5.03 -3.78
N GLU A 63 -0.43 -4.29 -2.92
CA GLU A 63 -0.49 -2.82 -2.98
C GLU A 63 0.47 -2.10 -2.03
N SER A 64 1.00 -2.78 -1.02
CA SER A 64 1.89 -2.15 -0.02
C SER A 64 3.29 -1.88 -0.53
N ALA A 65 4.03 -0.99 0.15
CA ALA A 65 5.44 -0.81 -0.14
C ALA A 65 6.24 -2.09 0.15
N ALA A 66 5.79 -2.91 1.10
CA ALA A 66 6.36 -4.22 1.38
C ALA A 66 6.23 -5.17 0.19
N ALA A 67 5.04 -5.31 -0.38
CA ALA A 67 4.79 -6.14 -1.57
C ALA A 67 5.70 -5.71 -2.73
N ARG A 68 5.81 -4.40 -2.97
CA ARG A 68 6.65 -3.83 -4.03
C ARG A 68 8.14 -4.10 -3.83
N VAL A 69 8.65 -3.96 -2.60
CA VAL A 69 10.05 -4.29 -2.28
C VAL A 69 10.33 -5.77 -2.54
N LEU A 70 9.42 -6.65 -2.12
CA LEU A 70 9.59 -8.08 -2.37
C LEU A 70 9.59 -8.40 -3.87
N LEU A 71 8.66 -7.83 -4.64
CA LEU A 71 8.61 -8.00 -6.09
C LEU A 71 9.85 -7.44 -6.80
N SER A 72 10.38 -6.30 -6.36
CA SER A 72 11.60 -5.70 -6.94
C SER A 72 12.86 -6.52 -6.67
N LEU A 73 12.84 -7.34 -5.60
CA LEU A 73 13.87 -8.30 -5.25
C LEU A 73 13.65 -9.68 -5.91
N GLY A 74 12.68 -9.80 -6.82
CA GLY A 74 12.41 -11.04 -7.56
C GLY A 74 11.56 -12.07 -6.81
N ALA A 75 10.99 -11.69 -5.65
CA ALA A 75 10.10 -12.54 -4.86
C ALA A 75 8.67 -12.56 -5.44
N GLU A 76 8.54 -13.11 -6.65
CA GLU A 76 7.25 -13.30 -7.31
C GLU A 76 6.45 -14.43 -6.65
N LEU A 77 5.12 -14.29 -6.62
CA LEU A 77 4.22 -15.22 -5.95
C LEU A 77 4.41 -16.69 -6.37
N GLY A 78 4.60 -16.94 -7.67
CA GLY A 78 4.84 -18.29 -8.19
C GLY A 78 6.16 -18.87 -7.69
N LYS A 79 7.24 -18.08 -7.74
CA LYS A 79 8.58 -18.49 -7.30
C LYS A 79 8.60 -18.79 -5.81
N LEU A 80 7.97 -17.94 -5.00
CA LEU A 80 7.87 -18.14 -3.55
C LEU A 80 7.11 -19.43 -3.22
N ARG A 81 5.96 -19.67 -3.86
CA ARG A 81 5.20 -20.91 -3.63
C ARG A 81 5.98 -22.15 -4.01
N SER A 82 6.62 -22.15 -5.18
CA SER A 82 7.45 -23.28 -5.62
C SER A 82 8.63 -23.52 -4.67
N ALA A 83 9.28 -22.46 -4.18
CA ALA A 83 10.38 -22.59 -3.23
C ALA A 83 9.92 -23.15 -1.87
N VAL A 84 8.78 -22.68 -1.36
CA VAL A 84 8.20 -23.20 -0.11
C VAL A 84 7.78 -24.65 -0.25
N GLU A 85 7.10 -25.00 -1.35
CA GLU A 85 6.70 -26.38 -1.64
C GLU A 85 7.92 -27.30 -1.80
N PHE A 86 9.02 -26.81 -2.38
CA PHE A 86 10.26 -27.58 -2.50
C PHE A 86 10.94 -27.81 -1.14
N ILE A 87 10.92 -26.83 -0.24
CA ILE A 87 11.61 -26.89 1.06
C ILE A 87 10.80 -27.69 2.10
N ILE A 88 9.48 -27.48 2.17
CA ILE A 88 8.61 -28.04 3.21
C ILE A 88 7.74 -29.18 2.66
N GLY A 89 7.35 -29.13 1.40
CA GLY A 89 6.33 -29.99 0.82
C GLY A 89 4.91 -29.47 1.07
N ARG A 90 3.94 -30.38 0.95
CA ARG A 90 2.55 -30.19 1.39
C ARG A 90 2.22 -31.17 2.50
N GLY A 91 1.32 -30.78 3.40
CA GLY A 91 0.73 -31.70 4.37
C GLY A 91 -0.08 -32.81 3.70
N GLN A 92 -0.11 -33.98 4.33
CA GLN A 92 -0.76 -35.19 3.82
C GLN A 92 -2.29 -35.11 3.90
N GLU A 93 -2.81 -34.38 4.89
CA GLU A 93 -4.24 -34.22 5.15
C GLU A 93 -4.68 -32.79 4.87
N ALA A 94 -5.93 -32.59 4.45
CA ALA A 94 -6.47 -31.26 4.26
C ALA A 94 -6.59 -30.54 5.61
N THR A 95 -6.05 -29.32 5.70
CA THR A 95 -6.09 -28.52 6.93
C THR A 95 -7.21 -27.49 6.89
N THR A 96 -7.98 -27.35 7.97
CA THR A 96 -9.00 -26.30 8.08
C THR A 96 -8.46 -25.04 8.78
N PRO A 97 -8.97 -23.83 8.47
CA PRO A 97 -8.47 -22.59 9.08
C PRO A 97 -8.50 -22.56 10.61
N GLY A 98 -9.45 -23.26 11.24
CA GLY A 98 -9.61 -23.31 12.70
C GLY A 98 -8.54 -24.13 13.44
N GLU A 99 -7.84 -25.02 12.74
CA GLU A 99 -6.78 -25.87 13.28
C GLU A 99 -5.40 -25.19 13.19
N ILE A 100 -5.30 -24.09 12.44
CA ILE A 100 -4.04 -23.43 12.14
C ILE A 100 -3.58 -22.58 13.33
N THR A 101 -2.38 -22.87 13.81
CA THR A 101 -1.72 -22.10 14.87
C THR A 101 -0.65 -21.16 14.32
N ILE A 102 -0.17 -20.18 15.09
CA ILE A 102 0.95 -19.32 14.68
C ILE A 102 2.24 -19.92 15.24
N SER A 103 3.25 -20.14 14.38
CA SER A 103 4.54 -20.66 14.84
C SER A 103 5.25 -19.67 15.78
N PRO A 104 6.13 -20.13 16.69
CA PRO A 104 6.88 -19.24 17.59
C PRO A 104 7.66 -18.15 16.85
N ARG A 105 8.27 -18.48 15.70
CA ARG A 105 8.99 -17.51 14.86
C ARG A 105 8.05 -16.50 14.20
N ALA A 106 6.92 -16.94 13.65
CA ALA A 106 5.93 -16.03 13.08
C ALA A 106 5.35 -15.08 14.14
N LYS A 107 5.10 -15.57 15.36
CA LYS A 107 4.73 -14.73 16.50
C LYS A 107 5.81 -13.70 16.81
N LYS A 108 7.08 -14.10 16.79
CA LYS A 108 8.21 -13.18 16.99
C LYS A 108 8.27 -12.10 15.91
N VAL A 109 8.03 -12.43 14.65
CA VAL A 109 7.94 -11.46 13.54
C VAL A 109 6.86 -10.41 13.80
N ILE A 110 5.68 -10.82 14.25
CA ILE A 110 4.57 -9.91 14.59
C ILE A 110 4.96 -8.97 15.75
N GLU A 111 5.61 -9.49 16.80
CA GLU A 111 6.11 -8.68 17.92
C GLU A 111 7.16 -7.66 17.44
N LEU A 112 8.09 -8.09 16.59
CA LEU A 112 9.11 -7.21 16.01
C LEU A 112 8.48 -6.13 15.12
N ALA A 113 7.45 -6.46 14.34
CA ALA A 113 6.73 -5.48 13.52
C ALA A 113 6.08 -4.37 14.36
N ILE A 114 5.49 -4.74 15.51
CA ILE A 114 4.95 -3.77 16.47
C ILE A 114 6.05 -2.82 17.00
N ASP A 115 7.24 -3.35 17.25
CA ASP A 115 8.37 -2.54 17.70
C ASP A 115 8.93 -1.66 16.58
N GLU A 116 9.02 -2.14 15.35
CA GLU A 116 9.46 -1.32 14.21
C GLU A 116 8.48 -0.18 13.94
N SER A 117 7.17 -0.38 14.06
CA SER A 117 6.19 0.71 13.92
C SER A 117 6.38 1.78 15.00
N ARG A 118 6.67 1.38 16.25
CA ARG A 118 6.97 2.30 17.34
C ARG A 118 8.25 3.10 17.09
N LYS A 119 9.32 2.43 16.64
CA LYS A 119 10.61 3.09 16.33
C LYS A 119 10.48 4.13 15.22
N LEU A 120 9.61 3.89 14.26
CA LEU A 120 9.33 4.80 13.14
C LEU A 120 8.28 5.87 13.50
N GLY A 121 7.72 5.86 14.71
CA GLY A 121 6.67 6.81 15.10
C GLY A 121 5.32 6.58 14.42
N HIS A 122 5.10 5.42 13.80
CA HIS A 122 3.86 5.09 13.11
C HIS A 122 2.78 4.63 14.10
N ALA A 123 1.60 5.25 14.02
CA ALA A 123 0.46 4.96 14.89
C ALA A 123 -0.09 3.53 14.75
N HIS A 124 0.03 2.94 13.56
CA HIS A 124 -0.46 1.61 13.24
C HIS A 124 0.61 0.74 12.58
N VAL A 125 0.51 -0.57 12.79
CA VAL A 125 1.35 -1.60 12.16
C VAL A 125 0.81 -1.88 10.76
N GLY A 126 1.53 -1.42 9.74
CA GLY A 126 1.33 -1.75 8.32
C GLY A 126 2.19 -2.92 7.80
N PRO A 127 1.96 -3.38 6.55
CA PRO A 127 2.73 -4.44 5.91
C PRO A 127 4.25 -4.20 5.88
N GLU A 128 4.68 -2.95 5.79
CA GLU A 128 6.10 -2.56 5.81
C GLU A 128 6.76 -2.94 7.14
N HIS A 129 6.04 -2.80 8.24
CA HIS A 129 6.52 -3.19 9.55
C HIS A 129 6.58 -4.70 9.71
N LEU A 130 5.61 -5.43 9.13
CA LEU A 130 5.65 -6.89 9.08
C LEU A 130 6.89 -7.38 8.32
N LEU A 131 7.21 -6.77 7.18
CA LEU A 131 8.42 -7.09 6.43
C LEU A 131 9.70 -6.68 7.16
N LEU A 132 9.72 -5.54 7.85
CA LEU A 132 10.84 -5.15 8.73
C LEU A 132 11.00 -6.11 9.91
N GLY A 133 9.89 -6.61 10.47
CA GLY A 133 9.87 -7.62 11.53
C GLY A 133 10.45 -8.94 11.03
N LEU A 134 10.10 -9.36 9.81
CA LEU A 134 10.64 -10.54 9.14
C LEU A 134 12.15 -10.40 8.91
N ALA A 135 12.59 -9.24 8.39
CA ALA A 135 14.00 -8.95 8.19
C ALA A 135 14.82 -8.87 9.48
N ARG A 136 14.18 -8.48 10.59
CA ARG A 136 14.82 -8.41 11.91
C ARG A 136 14.85 -9.75 12.63
N GLU A 137 13.88 -10.63 12.41
CA GLU A 137 13.97 -12.03 12.87
C GLU A 137 15.12 -12.74 12.15
N GLY A 138 15.24 -12.53 10.83
CA GLY A 138 16.44 -12.81 10.04
C GLY A 138 16.70 -14.29 9.74
N GLU A 139 15.92 -15.19 10.31
CA GLU A 139 16.06 -16.63 10.20
C GLU A 139 14.75 -17.28 9.67
N GLY A 140 14.70 -18.60 9.68
CA GLY A 140 13.52 -19.35 9.22
C GLY A 140 13.40 -19.43 7.71
N ILE A 141 12.25 -19.94 7.27
CA ILE A 141 12.05 -20.39 5.89
C ILE A 141 11.92 -19.20 4.95
N ALA A 142 11.28 -18.11 5.38
CA ALA A 142 11.25 -16.87 4.59
C ALA A 142 12.65 -16.33 4.29
N SER A 143 13.57 -16.43 5.26
CA SER A 143 14.97 -16.03 5.08
C SER A 143 15.67 -16.89 4.05
N GLY A 144 15.58 -18.21 4.18
CA GLY A 144 16.13 -19.14 3.19
C GLY A 144 15.57 -18.95 1.78
N VAL A 145 14.26 -18.71 1.65
CA VAL A 145 13.59 -18.49 0.36
C VAL A 145 14.04 -17.17 -0.27
N LEU A 146 14.12 -16.07 0.48
CA LEU A 146 14.62 -14.81 -0.07
C LEU A 146 16.10 -14.89 -0.44
N GLN A 147 16.89 -15.59 0.38
CA GLN A 147 18.31 -15.80 0.10
C GLN A 147 18.54 -16.62 -1.17
N SER A 148 17.72 -17.65 -1.43
CA SER A 148 17.82 -18.44 -2.67
C SER A 148 17.45 -17.64 -3.93
N LEU A 149 16.66 -16.57 -3.77
CA LEU A 149 16.35 -15.59 -4.80
C LEU A 149 17.39 -14.46 -4.92
N GLY A 150 18.47 -14.51 -4.12
CA GLY A 150 19.55 -13.52 -4.14
C GLY A 150 19.28 -12.26 -3.32
N ALA A 151 18.25 -12.27 -2.46
CA ALA A 151 17.89 -11.15 -1.60
C ALA A 151 18.26 -11.43 -0.13
N THR A 152 19.18 -10.64 0.41
CA THR A 152 19.55 -10.71 1.84
C THR A 152 18.57 -9.92 2.71
N MET A 153 18.42 -10.30 3.97
CA MET A 153 17.54 -9.58 4.91
C MET A 153 17.98 -8.14 5.17
N GLN A 154 19.28 -7.87 5.08
CA GLN A 154 19.84 -6.53 5.14
C GLN A 154 19.38 -5.68 3.94
N GLN A 155 19.39 -6.24 2.73
CA GLN A 155 18.86 -5.58 1.53
C GLN A 155 17.36 -5.33 1.66
N VAL A 156 16.58 -6.34 2.09
CA VAL A 156 15.13 -6.18 2.33
C VAL A 156 14.87 -5.01 3.30
N ARG A 157 15.55 -4.99 4.45
CA ARG A 157 15.41 -3.91 5.43
C ARG A 157 15.75 -2.55 4.82
N HIS A 158 16.86 -2.46 4.08
CA HIS A 158 17.30 -1.22 3.45
C HIS A 158 16.27 -0.69 2.44
N GLU A 159 15.75 -1.56 1.57
CA GLU A 159 14.77 -1.18 0.55
C GLU A 159 13.44 -0.76 1.17
N VAL A 160 12.97 -1.43 2.23
CA VAL A 160 11.74 -1.01 2.93
C VAL A 160 11.90 0.35 3.60
N LEU A 161 13.00 0.58 4.32
CA LEU A 161 13.26 1.87 4.95
C LEU A 161 13.40 2.99 3.90
N THR A 162 14.03 2.70 2.77
CA THR A 162 14.12 3.63 1.64
C THR A 162 12.74 3.94 1.06
N ALA A 163 11.88 2.93 0.91
CA ALA A 163 10.52 3.11 0.42
C ALA A 163 9.65 3.94 1.39
N LEU A 164 9.81 3.73 2.69
CA LEU A 164 9.15 4.52 3.73
C LEU A 164 9.67 5.96 3.77
N ALA A 165 10.98 6.18 3.71
CA ALA A 165 11.56 7.52 3.68
C ALA A 165 11.11 8.32 2.44
N ARG A 166 10.98 7.67 1.28
CA ARG A 166 10.42 8.30 0.06
C ARG A 166 8.94 8.70 0.21
N ARG A 167 8.21 8.05 1.11
CA ARG A 167 6.83 8.38 1.46
C ARG A 167 6.76 9.55 2.45
N GLU A 168 7.78 9.71 3.29
CA GLU A 168 7.88 10.77 4.31
C GLU A 168 8.54 12.06 3.82
N GLN A 169 9.34 12.02 2.74
CA GLN A 169 9.95 13.24 2.20
C GLN A 169 8.89 14.16 1.57
N PRO A 170 8.72 15.40 2.07
CA PRO A 170 7.91 16.40 1.39
C PRO A 170 8.71 16.86 0.17
N THR A 171 8.19 16.60 -1.03
CA THR A 171 8.66 17.33 -2.21
C THR A 171 8.42 18.81 -1.95
N GLY A 172 9.49 19.59 -1.87
CA GLY A 172 9.41 21.02 -1.64
C GLY A 172 8.44 21.70 -2.61
N GLY A 173 7.56 22.54 -2.07
CA GLY A 173 6.81 23.52 -2.84
C GLY A 173 5.65 23.00 -3.69
N ALA A 174 4.87 22.04 -3.20
CA ALA A 174 3.48 21.90 -3.62
C ALA A 174 2.63 21.67 -2.37
N ILE A 175 1.61 22.52 -2.20
CA ILE A 175 0.65 22.46 -1.10
C ILE A 175 0.19 21.01 -0.95
N ALA A 176 0.30 20.46 0.27
CA ALA A 176 -0.09 19.09 0.59
C ALA A 176 -1.57 18.90 0.26
N GLY A 177 -1.84 18.40 -0.95
CA GLY A 177 -3.10 17.75 -1.25
C GLY A 177 -3.23 16.53 -0.35
N PRO A 178 -4.42 16.27 0.22
CA PRO A 178 -4.60 15.19 1.19
C PRO A 178 -4.31 13.82 0.55
N ASP A 179 -3.81 12.91 1.37
CA ASP A 179 -3.42 11.55 0.95
C ASP A 179 -4.61 10.83 0.29
N PRO A 180 -4.53 10.45 -1.01
CA PRO A 180 -5.58 9.71 -1.69
C PRO A 180 -5.81 8.31 -1.11
N ARG A 181 -4.88 7.81 -0.28
CA ARG A 181 -4.99 6.51 0.41
C ARG A 181 -5.95 6.55 1.61
N GLY A 182 -6.60 7.69 1.86
CA GLY A 182 -7.49 7.92 2.98
C GLY A 182 -8.97 7.69 2.67
N SER A 183 -9.36 6.57 2.05
CA SER A 183 -10.76 6.11 2.07
C SER A 183 -11.05 5.16 3.24
N LEU A 184 -10.28 5.29 4.34
CA LEU A 184 -10.74 4.80 5.63
C LEU A 184 -12.01 5.56 5.97
N ALA A 185 -13.05 4.81 6.34
CA ALA A 185 -14.21 5.41 6.98
C ALA A 185 -13.72 6.22 8.18
N ASP A 186 -14.19 7.47 8.29
CA ASP A 186 -14.01 8.22 9.53
C ASP A 186 -14.68 7.45 10.70
N ALA A 187 -14.50 7.92 11.94
CA ALA A 187 -15.08 7.28 13.12
C ALA A 187 -16.63 7.17 13.08
N LEU A 188 -17.28 7.81 12.10
CA LEU A 188 -18.73 7.82 11.88
C LEU A 188 -19.15 6.93 10.70
N GLY A 189 -18.22 6.29 9.98
CA GLY A 189 -18.52 5.44 8.83
C GLY A 189 -18.42 6.14 7.47
N ASN A 190 -18.09 7.44 7.41
CA ASN A 190 -18.05 8.19 6.15
C ASN A 190 -16.74 7.91 5.40
N LYS A 191 -16.86 7.41 4.17
CA LYS A 191 -15.72 7.12 3.30
C LYS A 191 -15.37 8.38 2.50
N ARG A 192 -14.14 8.85 2.64
CA ARG A 192 -13.63 10.00 1.88
C ARG A 192 -13.52 9.66 0.39
N ASP A 193 -14.02 10.53 -0.46
CA ASP A 193 -13.84 10.49 -1.91
C ASP A 193 -12.83 11.56 -2.33
N TRP A 194 -11.56 11.18 -2.41
CA TRP A 194 -10.48 12.10 -2.78
C TRP A 194 -10.52 12.53 -4.25
N TYR A 195 -11.16 11.75 -5.13
CA TYR A 195 -11.33 12.16 -6.52
C TYR A 195 -12.28 13.36 -6.60
N CYS A 196 -13.42 13.32 -5.91
CA CYS A 196 -14.30 14.49 -5.79
C CYS A 196 -13.63 15.62 -4.99
N GLU A 197 -13.08 15.31 -3.82
CA GLU A 197 -12.64 16.34 -2.88
C GLU A 197 -11.37 17.07 -3.30
N ASP A 198 -10.49 16.42 -4.08
CA ASP A 198 -9.15 16.94 -4.39
C ASP A 198 -8.89 17.08 -5.88
N VAL A 199 -9.17 16.03 -6.68
CA VAL A 199 -8.86 16.04 -8.12
C VAL A 199 -9.87 16.90 -8.88
N LEU A 200 -11.16 16.54 -8.80
CA LEU A 200 -12.25 17.22 -9.51
C LEU A 200 -12.51 18.62 -8.95
N SER A 201 -12.27 18.84 -7.66
CA SER A 201 -12.31 20.18 -7.05
C SER A 201 -11.12 21.07 -7.46
N GLY A 202 -10.08 20.48 -8.04
CA GLY A 202 -8.86 21.17 -8.47
C GLY A 202 -7.86 21.52 -7.36
N LYS A 203 -8.08 21.06 -6.12
CA LYS A 203 -7.11 21.24 -5.01
C LYS A 203 -5.81 20.48 -5.26
N LEU A 204 -5.89 19.30 -5.89
CA LEU A 204 -4.75 18.53 -6.34
C LEU A 204 -4.60 18.69 -7.85
N LYS A 205 -3.45 19.24 -8.28
CA LYS A 205 -3.11 19.32 -9.70
C LYS A 205 -2.56 17.98 -10.17
N VAL A 206 -3.23 17.40 -11.17
CA VAL A 206 -2.85 16.13 -11.81
C VAL A 206 -2.40 16.38 -13.25
N ARG A 207 -1.57 15.48 -13.79
CA ARG A 207 -1.21 15.55 -15.22
C ARG A 207 -2.30 14.87 -16.05
N VAL A 208 -3.14 15.69 -16.68
CA VAL A 208 -4.25 15.23 -17.51
C VAL A 208 -3.71 14.57 -18.80
N ILE A 209 -4.25 13.41 -19.12
CA ILE A 209 -3.99 12.65 -20.36
C ILE A 209 -5.17 12.81 -21.33
N HIS A 210 -6.40 12.73 -20.80
CA HIS A 210 -7.62 12.89 -21.56
C HIS A 210 -8.69 13.53 -20.68
N GLU A 211 -9.52 14.38 -21.26
CA GLU A 211 -10.63 15.00 -20.58
C GLU A 211 -11.74 15.27 -21.59
N ASP A 212 -12.96 14.85 -21.26
CA ASP A 212 -14.19 15.20 -21.98
C ASP A 212 -15.27 15.68 -21.00
N ASP A 213 -16.51 15.85 -21.47
CA ASP A 213 -17.61 16.35 -20.62
C ASP A 213 -17.96 15.41 -19.46
N LEU A 214 -17.69 14.11 -19.60
CA LEU A 214 -18.11 13.07 -18.64
C LEU A 214 -16.94 12.47 -17.85
N VAL A 215 -15.74 12.45 -18.41
CA VAL A 215 -14.62 11.65 -17.92
C VAL A 215 -13.33 12.45 -17.85
N LEU A 216 -12.53 12.16 -16.84
CA LEU A 216 -11.17 12.66 -16.68
C LEU A 216 -10.21 11.47 -16.59
N ALA A 217 -9.14 11.50 -17.39
CA ALA A 217 -8.03 10.57 -17.30
C ALA A 217 -6.71 11.31 -17.05
N PHE A 218 -5.91 10.82 -16.12
CA PHE A 218 -4.69 11.47 -15.70
C PHE A 218 -3.64 10.46 -15.22
N GLU A 219 -2.38 10.87 -15.20
CA GLU A 219 -1.32 10.08 -14.57
C GLU A 219 -1.56 9.99 -13.06
N HIS A 220 -1.55 8.78 -12.50
CA HIS A 220 -1.71 8.62 -11.06
C HIS A 220 -0.62 9.44 -10.34
N PRO A 221 -0.96 10.34 -9.40
CA PRO A 221 0.01 11.27 -8.79
C PRO A 221 1.12 10.54 -8.01
N TYR A 222 0.85 9.29 -7.62
CA TYR A 222 1.77 8.39 -6.95
C TYR A 222 1.87 7.07 -7.74
N PRO A 223 2.50 7.04 -8.93
CA PRO A 223 2.38 5.91 -9.84
C PRO A 223 3.14 4.68 -9.30
N GLU A 224 2.48 3.52 -9.35
CA GLU A 224 3.03 2.23 -8.87
C GLU A 224 3.52 1.30 -10.00
N TYR A 225 3.17 1.61 -11.25
CA TYR A 225 3.59 0.90 -12.47
C TYR A 225 4.28 1.88 -13.44
N VAL A 226 5.00 1.35 -14.45
CA VAL A 226 5.60 2.16 -15.54
C VAL A 226 4.55 3.04 -16.17
N THR A 227 3.42 2.43 -16.52
CA THR A 227 2.21 3.15 -16.88
C THR A 227 1.19 2.87 -15.81
N HIS A 228 0.85 3.91 -15.05
CA HIS A 228 -0.19 3.89 -14.02
C HIS A 228 -1.04 5.15 -14.22
N ALA A 229 -2.07 5.04 -15.04
CA ALA A 229 -3.04 6.10 -15.28
C ALA A 229 -4.37 5.76 -14.63
N VAL A 230 -5.13 6.79 -14.26
CA VAL A 230 -6.46 6.66 -13.68
C VAL A 230 -7.47 7.29 -14.62
N VAL A 231 -8.61 6.61 -14.81
CA VAL A 231 -9.78 7.12 -15.53
C VAL A 231 -10.94 7.17 -14.54
N ILE A 232 -11.57 8.33 -14.38
CA ILE A 232 -12.69 8.57 -13.46
C ILE A 232 -13.84 9.32 -14.17
N PRO A 233 -15.11 9.10 -13.78
CA PRO A 233 -16.19 10.00 -14.13
C PRO A 233 -16.00 11.36 -13.43
N LYS A 234 -16.49 12.42 -14.05
CA LYS A 234 -16.56 13.76 -13.43
C LYS A 234 -17.73 13.87 -12.44
N THR A 235 -18.75 13.02 -12.59
CA THR A 235 -19.85 12.86 -11.63
C THR A 235 -19.54 11.74 -10.65
N HIS A 236 -19.94 11.88 -9.39
CA HIS A 236 -19.73 10.83 -8.41
C HIS A 236 -20.54 9.57 -8.75
N VAL A 237 -19.84 8.47 -9.00
CA VAL A 237 -20.39 7.12 -9.12
C VAL A 237 -19.60 6.25 -8.14
N ALA A 238 -20.24 5.55 -7.21
CA ALA A 238 -19.51 4.99 -6.07
C ALA A 238 -18.50 3.87 -6.45
N SER A 239 -18.87 3.01 -7.39
CA SER A 239 -18.03 1.89 -7.86
C SER A 239 -18.63 1.26 -9.12
N LEU A 240 -17.98 0.21 -9.65
CA LEU A 240 -18.49 -0.58 -10.77
C LEU A 240 -19.86 -1.22 -10.49
N MET A 241 -20.22 -1.40 -9.22
CA MET A 241 -21.48 -2.02 -8.81
C MET A 241 -22.66 -1.03 -8.69
N ALA A 242 -22.46 0.25 -8.96
CA ALA A 242 -23.52 1.25 -8.92
C ALA A 242 -24.35 1.21 -10.21
N ASP A 243 -25.65 1.45 -10.14
CA ASP A 243 -26.55 1.43 -11.32
C ASP A 243 -26.13 2.49 -12.35
N GLU A 244 -25.65 3.65 -11.88
CA GLU A 244 -25.14 4.74 -12.71
C GLU A 244 -23.88 4.35 -13.49
N ALA A 245 -23.12 3.34 -13.03
CA ALA A 245 -21.94 2.86 -13.75
C ALA A 245 -22.31 2.16 -15.07
N ALA A 246 -23.56 1.71 -15.22
CA ALA A 246 -24.07 1.07 -16.43
C ALA A 246 -24.63 2.08 -17.47
N ASP A 247 -24.57 3.40 -17.19
CA ASP A 247 -25.00 4.41 -18.16
C ASP A 247 -24.22 4.27 -19.48
N PRO A 248 -24.90 4.11 -20.64
CA PRO A 248 -24.23 3.87 -21.91
C PRO A 248 -23.30 5.00 -22.36
N ALA A 249 -23.65 6.26 -22.07
CA ALA A 249 -22.86 7.41 -22.48
C ALA A 249 -21.58 7.50 -21.65
N LEU A 250 -21.69 7.32 -20.33
CA LEU A 250 -20.55 7.25 -19.42
C LEU A 250 -19.64 6.08 -19.76
N LEU A 251 -20.18 4.87 -19.96
CA LEU A 251 -19.38 3.70 -20.29
C LEU A 251 -18.60 3.91 -21.59
N ALA A 252 -19.25 4.46 -22.61
CA ALA A 252 -18.59 4.79 -23.87
C ALA A 252 -17.48 5.85 -23.69
N ALA A 253 -17.70 6.86 -22.84
CA ALA A 253 -16.69 7.87 -22.51
C ALA A 253 -15.50 7.27 -21.76
N MET A 254 -15.74 6.42 -20.76
CA MET A 254 -14.70 5.72 -19.99
C MET A 254 -13.84 4.86 -20.92
N ILE A 255 -14.44 4.12 -21.87
CA ILE A 255 -13.71 3.33 -22.86
C ILE A 255 -12.88 4.22 -23.80
N ARG A 256 -13.43 5.34 -24.30
CA ARG A 256 -12.66 6.28 -25.14
C ARG A 256 -11.47 6.86 -24.37
N ALA A 257 -11.64 7.21 -23.11
CA ALA A 257 -10.57 7.71 -22.26
C ALA A 257 -9.47 6.66 -22.05
N VAL A 258 -9.82 5.40 -21.78
CA VAL A 258 -8.86 4.29 -21.72
C VAL A 258 -8.10 4.14 -23.04
N GLN A 259 -8.79 4.19 -24.18
CA GLN A 259 -8.12 4.11 -25.48
C GLN A 259 -7.19 5.30 -25.74
N ALA A 260 -7.57 6.51 -25.30
CA ALA A 260 -6.73 7.69 -25.39
C ALA A 260 -5.45 7.53 -24.56
N VAL A 261 -5.57 7.06 -23.31
CA VAL A 261 -4.43 6.72 -22.44
C VAL A 261 -3.54 5.65 -23.11
N ALA A 262 -4.13 4.56 -23.60
CA ALA A 262 -3.37 3.48 -24.23
C ALA A 262 -2.63 3.93 -25.50
N ARG A 263 -3.19 4.89 -26.25
CA ARG A 263 -2.53 5.50 -27.40
C ARG A 263 -1.41 6.46 -26.98
N SER A 264 -1.65 7.32 -25.99
CA SER A 264 -0.68 8.34 -25.58
C SER A 264 0.62 7.76 -25.03
N VAL A 265 0.58 6.55 -24.47
CA VAL A 265 1.74 5.87 -23.87
C VAL A 265 2.16 4.59 -24.60
N GLY A 266 1.63 4.34 -25.80
CA GLY A 266 2.04 3.19 -26.64
C GLY A 266 1.57 1.81 -26.17
N LEU A 267 0.64 1.72 -25.21
CA LEU A 267 0.12 0.45 -24.70
C LEU A 267 -0.81 -0.29 -25.67
N HIS A 268 -1.40 0.42 -26.63
CA HIS A 268 -2.24 -0.21 -27.66
C HIS A 268 -1.49 -1.25 -28.52
N GLU A 269 -0.16 -1.18 -28.59
CA GLU A 269 0.68 -2.17 -29.27
C GLU A 269 1.24 -3.23 -28.32
N GLN A 270 1.43 -2.89 -27.05
CA GLN A 270 2.11 -3.74 -26.04
C GLN A 270 1.13 -4.56 -25.19
N GLY A 271 -0.16 -4.24 -25.24
CA GLY A 271 -1.19 -4.77 -24.34
C GLY A 271 -1.26 -3.99 -23.02
N PHE A 272 -2.34 -4.15 -22.26
CA PHE A 272 -2.54 -3.55 -20.93
C PHE A 272 -3.69 -4.23 -20.19
N ARG A 273 -3.83 -3.94 -18.89
CA ARG A 273 -4.99 -4.35 -18.07
C ARG A 273 -5.74 -3.11 -17.58
N ILE A 274 -7.02 -3.32 -17.31
CA ILE A 274 -7.88 -2.36 -16.63
C ILE A 274 -8.30 -2.97 -15.30
N GLU A 275 -8.05 -2.28 -14.19
CA GLU A 275 -8.52 -2.66 -12.87
C GLU A 275 -9.55 -1.66 -12.37
N ALA A 276 -10.71 -2.13 -11.90
CA ALA A 276 -11.83 -1.29 -11.49
C ALA A 276 -12.18 -1.54 -10.03
N ASN A 277 -12.55 -0.50 -9.28
CA ASN A 277 -13.10 -0.68 -7.95
C ASN A 277 -14.52 -1.27 -7.98
N ALA A 278 -14.74 -2.32 -7.18
CA ALA A 278 -16.05 -2.94 -7.00
C ALA A 278 -16.34 -3.12 -5.50
N GLY A 279 -17.10 -2.18 -4.91
CA GLY A 279 -17.79 -2.31 -3.61
C GLY A 279 -16.99 -2.67 -2.34
N ALA A 280 -15.68 -2.91 -2.41
CA ALA A 280 -14.93 -3.53 -1.32
C ALA A 280 -14.52 -2.55 -0.20
N PRO A 281 -14.44 -3.01 1.07
CA PRO A 281 -13.87 -2.23 2.16
C PRO A 281 -12.43 -1.79 1.88
N GLY A 282 -12.13 -0.51 2.13
CA GLY A 282 -10.81 0.08 1.94
C GLY A 282 -10.52 0.62 0.53
N VAL A 283 -11.50 0.57 -0.38
CA VAL A 283 -11.38 1.15 -1.73
C VAL A 283 -12.08 2.51 -1.80
N THR A 284 -11.51 3.46 -2.54
CA THR A 284 -12.11 4.79 -2.72
C THR A 284 -13.51 4.68 -3.33
N PRO A 285 -14.53 5.32 -2.72
CA PRO A 285 -15.92 5.22 -3.14
C PRO A 285 -16.21 6.13 -4.33
N HIS A 286 -15.37 6.09 -5.35
CA HIS A 286 -15.55 6.76 -6.63
C HIS A 286 -15.10 5.79 -7.70
N LEU A 287 -15.89 5.60 -8.76
CA LEU A 287 -15.60 4.69 -9.85
C LEU A 287 -14.28 5.12 -10.49
N HIS A 288 -13.27 4.27 -10.43
CA HIS A 288 -12.00 4.54 -11.07
C HIS A 288 -11.48 3.29 -11.73
N TRP A 289 -10.95 3.48 -12.93
CA TRP A 289 -10.28 2.45 -13.70
C TRP A 289 -8.79 2.77 -13.79
N LEU A 290 -7.96 1.85 -13.31
CA LEU A 290 -6.51 1.93 -13.46
C LEU A 290 -6.13 1.30 -14.80
N VAL A 291 -5.45 2.07 -15.66
CA VAL A 291 -4.88 1.57 -16.92
C VAL A 291 -3.41 1.22 -16.66
N ILE A 292 -3.10 -0.07 -16.70
CA ILE A 292 -1.82 -0.64 -16.25
C ILE A 292 -1.13 -1.35 -17.41
N GLY A 293 0.05 -0.86 -17.79
CA GLY A 293 0.89 -1.45 -18.84
C GLY A 293 1.64 -2.72 -18.42
N PRO A 294 2.23 -3.46 -19.38
CA PRO A 294 3.06 -4.63 -19.11
C PRO A 294 4.41 -4.21 -18.53
N GLY A 295 4.98 -5.08 -17.70
CA GLY A 295 6.26 -4.85 -17.03
C GLY A 295 6.12 -4.36 -15.58
N LEU A 296 7.14 -4.68 -14.79
CA LEU A 296 7.33 -4.13 -13.44
C LEU A 296 7.66 -2.62 -13.55
N PRO A 297 7.34 -1.79 -12.54
CA PRO A 297 7.70 -0.37 -12.55
C PRO A 297 9.17 -0.15 -12.93
N PRO A 298 9.50 0.91 -13.69
CA PRO A 298 10.87 1.16 -14.07
C PRO A 298 11.62 1.48 -12.78
N ARG A 299 12.84 0.93 -12.60
CA ARG A 299 13.75 1.48 -11.58
C ARG A 299 13.81 2.98 -11.84
N ARG A 300 13.35 3.79 -10.89
CA ARG A 300 13.44 5.25 -11.03
C ARG A 300 14.89 5.55 -11.40
N ARG A 301 15.12 6.04 -12.63
CA ARG A 301 16.38 6.74 -12.93
C ARG A 301 16.47 7.79 -11.84
N GLN A 302 17.52 7.75 -11.03
CA GLN A 302 17.98 8.96 -10.39
C GLN A 302 18.15 9.94 -11.53
N THR A 303 17.22 10.88 -11.67
CA THR A 303 17.53 12.11 -12.38
C THR A 303 18.75 12.63 -11.65
N ALA A 304 19.91 12.51 -12.30
CA ALA A 304 21.09 13.22 -11.88
C ALA A 304 20.62 14.67 -11.73
N VAL A 305 20.57 15.13 -10.48
CA VAL A 305 20.44 16.54 -10.20
C VAL A 305 21.65 17.13 -10.90
N ALA A 306 21.43 17.84 -12.00
CA ALA A 306 22.49 18.64 -12.60
C ALA A 306 23.09 19.46 -11.44
N PRO A 307 24.41 19.38 -11.19
CA PRO A 307 24.98 20.04 -10.04
C PRO A 307 24.62 21.52 -10.14
N LEU A 308 23.97 22.03 -9.09
CA LEU A 308 23.77 23.45 -8.87
C LEU A 308 25.13 24.12 -9.07
N ALA A 309 25.22 24.99 -10.06
CA ALA A 309 26.41 25.80 -10.28
C ALA A 309 26.75 26.48 -8.95
N GLN A 310 27.96 26.22 -8.44
CA GLN A 310 28.45 26.90 -7.24
C GLN A 310 28.44 28.41 -7.50
N PRO A 311 27.97 29.23 -6.54
CA PRO A 311 28.11 30.66 -6.66
C PRO A 311 29.60 31.00 -6.73
N ARG A 312 30.01 31.62 -7.84
CA ARG A 312 31.37 32.13 -8.01
C ARG A 312 31.67 33.13 -6.89
N THR A 313 32.64 32.79 -6.05
CA THR A 313 33.24 33.71 -5.09
C THR A 313 34.03 34.78 -5.83
N GLY A 314 33.60 36.04 -5.67
CA GLY A 314 34.42 37.25 -5.60
C GLY A 314 35.39 37.60 -6.73
N SER A 315 35.14 38.74 -7.39
CA SER A 315 36.17 39.78 -7.56
C SER A 315 35.47 41.14 -7.57
N TYR A 316 35.70 41.90 -6.51
CA TYR A 316 35.44 43.34 -6.51
C TYR A 316 36.48 43.98 -7.42
N VAL A 317 36.03 44.75 -8.42
CA VAL A 317 36.89 45.65 -9.18
C VAL A 317 36.78 47.02 -8.54
N THR A 318 37.88 47.47 -7.92
CA THR A 318 38.08 48.86 -7.51
C THR A 318 38.23 49.70 -8.77
N LEU A 319 37.33 50.66 -8.98
CA LEU A 319 37.53 51.74 -9.95
C LEU A 319 38.36 52.82 -9.25
N GLU A 320 39.66 52.87 -9.55
CA GLU A 320 40.44 54.09 -9.33
C GLU A 320 40.10 55.08 -10.43
N ALA A 321 39.56 56.23 -10.03
CA ALA A 321 39.42 57.39 -10.87
C ALA A 321 40.79 58.08 -10.98
N SER A 322 41.40 58.03 -12.17
CA SER A 322 42.50 58.92 -12.52
C SER A 322 41.91 60.27 -12.97
N LEU A 323 42.21 61.30 -12.19
CA LEU A 323 42.18 62.70 -12.62
C LEU A 323 43.38 62.93 -13.53
N GLU A 324 43.12 63.31 -14.77
CA GLU A 324 43.88 64.29 -15.58
C GLU A 324 42.94 64.84 -16.66
#